data_AF-A0A257MAM7-F1
#
_entry.id   AF-A0A257MAM7-F1
#
_cell.length_a   1.000
_cell.length_b   1.000
_cell.length_c   1.000
_cell.angle_alpha   90.00
_cell.angle_beta   90.00
_cell.angle_gamma   90.00
#
_symmetry.space_group_name_H-M   'P 1'
#
loop_
_entity.id
_entity.type
_entity.pdbx_description
1 polymer ?
#
loop_
_entity_poly.entity_id
_entity_poly.type
_entity_poly.pdbx_seq_one_letter_code
_entity_poly.pdbx_strand_id
1 'polypeptide(L)'
;MALKKKPSEPWPLITGEYEAGNPENPVAICTCGSHIKGSELLAAGAALAGPCKTENIGIEKMVANLVSNPNIRYLIITGMEVKGHITGQAVEAFLKDGIDKEGRIVGAKGAIPFIQNLNEEAIERVKEQVQPVMMMDTEDMGAIKAKIAELVSKDPGALDVEPMRIEIKEGGAEEEETGPRPMAAEAVDILGRMRLMDAAVTNNGLLNKFQAGAYAGKIEGIALGMTVVLIF
;
A
#
# COMPACT_ATOMS: atom_id res chain seq x y z
N MET A 1 -28.39 -4.59 18.29
CA MET A 1 -27.18 -3.74 18.40
C MET A 1 -25.99 -4.64 18.16
N ALA A 2 -25.04 -4.20 17.33
CA ALA A 2 -23.82 -4.96 17.06
C ALA A 2 -22.99 -5.08 18.36
N LEU A 3 -22.35 -6.22 18.58
CA LEU A 3 -21.45 -6.40 19.73
C LEU A 3 -20.26 -5.47 19.58
N LYS A 4 -19.86 -4.79 20.67
CA LYS A 4 -18.69 -3.90 20.70
C LYS A 4 -17.72 -4.35 21.78
N LYS A 5 -16.42 -4.25 21.49
CA LYS A 5 -15.34 -4.52 22.44
C LYS A 5 -14.52 -3.26 22.66
N LYS A 6 -13.95 -3.14 23.86
CA LYS A 6 -13.05 -2.03 24.16
C LYS A 6 -11.74 -2.21 23.35
N PRO A 7 -11.28 -1.19 22.59
CA PRO A 7 -9.98 -1.25 21.93
C PRO A 7 -8.84 -1.19 22.96
N SER A 8 -7.60 -1.31 22.51
CA SER A 8 -6.44 -1.12 23.39
C SER A 8 -6.42 0.30 24.00
N GLU A 9 -5.81 0.44 25.18
CA GLU A 9 -5.53 1.77 25.76
C GLU A 9 -4.02 2.06 25.80
N PRO A 10 -3.51 3.06 25.05
CA PRO A 10 -4.23 3.93 24.11
C PRO A 10 -4.62 3.22 22.80
N TRP A 11 -5.54 3.81 22.04
CA TRP A 11 -5.81 3.46 20.65
C TRP A 11 -6.05 4.75 19.82
N PRO A 12 -5.46 4.88 18.63
CA PRO A 12 -4.50 3.96 18.00
C PRO A 12 -3.14 3.90 18.74
N LEU A 13 -2.45 2.75 18.66
CA LEU A 13 -1.19 2.51 19.40
C LEU A 13 0.03 3.10 18.70
N ILE A 14 0.11 2.89 17.40
CA ILE A 14 1.26 3.28 16.59
C ILE A 14 1.01 4.66 16.04
N THR A 15 1.94 5.58 16.28
CA THR A 15 1.89 6.95 15.76
C THR A 15 2.08 6.98 14.25
N GLY A 16 1.40 7.93 13.59
CA GLY A 16 1.44 8.06 12.15
C GLY A 16 0.58 9.21 11.63
N GLU A 17 0.49 9.32 10.32
CA GLU A 17 -0.36 10.29 9.63
C GLU A 17 -1.77 9.68 9.52
N TYR A 18 -2.64 9.97 10.48
CA TYR A 18 -4.05 9.57 10.46
C TYR A 18 -4.91 10.46 11.36
N GLU A 19 -6.20 10.41 11.16
CA GLU A 19 -7.21 10.96 12.06
C GLU A 19 -8.04 9.80 12.64
N ALA A 20 -8.22 9.78 13.96
CA ALA A 20 -9.02 8.79 14.67
C ALA A 20 -10.39 9.39 15.07
N GLY A 21 -11.45 8.64 14.83
CA GLY A 21 -12.83 8.99 15.17
C GLY A 21 -13.39 8.11 16.27
N ASN A 22 -14.65 7.66 16.12
CA ASN A 22 -15.28 6.77 17.10
C ASN A 22 -14.65 5.36 17.02
N PRO A 23 -14.00 4.85 18.09
CA PRO A 23 -13.38 3.53 18.08
C PRO A 23 -14.37 2.36 17.95
N GLU A 24 -15.66 2.58 18.17
CA GLU A 24 -16.68 1.55 17.99
C GLU A 24 -17.11 1.40 16.53
N ASN A 25 -16.72 2.31 15.63
CA ASN A 25 -17.09 2.21 14.23
C ASN A 25 -16.37 1.02 13.54
N PRO A 26 -17.03 0.31 12.60
CA PRO A 26 -16.47 -0.88 11.99
C PRO A 26 -15.57 -0.62 10.78
N VAL A 27 -15.44 0.63 10.32
CA VAL A 27 -14.78 0.97 9.05
C VAL A 27 -13.49 1.75 9.30
N ALA A 28 -12.37 1.29 8.74
CA ALA A 28 -11.15 2.07 8.58
C ALA A 28 -10.92 2.41 7.11
N ILE A 29 -10.14 3.46 6.85
CA ILE A 29 -9.89 3.97 5.49
C ILE A 29 -8.41 4.20 5.27
N CYS A 30 -7.90 3.61 4.20
CA CYS A 30 -6.59 3.86 3.63
C CYS A 30 -6.77 4.74 2.38
N THR A 31 -6.25 5.96 2.39
CA THR A 31 -6.38 6.92 1.27
C THR A 31 -5.21 6.88 0.29
N CYS A 32 -4.31 5.90 0.44
CA CYS A 32 -3.15 5.71 -0.43
C CYS A 32 -2.36 7.01 -0.68
N GLY A 33 -2.20 7.40 -1.95
CA GLY A 33 -1.48 8.62 -2.35
C GLY A 33 -2.30 9.91 -2.29
N SER A 34 -3.61 9.83 -2.01
CA SER A 34 -4.48 11.00 -2.03
C SER A 34 -4.51 11.76 -0.72
N HIS A 35 -4.59 13.09 -0.84
CA HIS A 35 -4.79 13.99 0.29
C HIS A 35 -6.29 14.25 0.52
N ILE A 36 -6.96 13.25 1.11
CA ILE A 36 -8.36 13.34 1.51
C ILE A 36 -8.42 13.74 2.98
N LYS A 37 -9.28 14.71 3.33
CA LYS A 37 -9.46 15.15 4.72
C LYS A 37 -10.13 14.04 5.55
N GLY A 38 -9.43 13.53 6.57
CA GLY A 38 -9.92 12.45 7.41
C GLY A 38 -11.20 12.83 8.16
N SER A 39 -11.27 14.06 8.67
CA SER A 39 -12.43 14.60 9.42
C SER A 39 -13.79 14.37 8.74
N GLU A 40 -13.88 14.51 7.42
CA GLU A 40 -15.13 14.27 6.68
C GLU A 40 -15.50 12.78 6.59
N LEU A 41 -14.50 11.91 6.56
CA LEU A 41 -14.68 10.46 6.54
C LEU A 41 -15.04 9.93 7.93
N LEU A 42 -14.44 10.51 8.99
CA LEU A 42 -14.78 10.23 10.37
C LEU A 42 -16.23 10.64 10.68
N ALA A 43 -16.64 11.82 10.21
CA ALA A 43 -18.04 12.28 10.35
C ALA A 43 -19.04 11.36 9.62
N ALA A 44 -18.60 10.65 8.58
CA ALA A 44 -19.42 9.67 7.87
C ALA A 44 -19.48 8.29 8.55
N GLY A 45 -18.74 8.07 9.65
CA GLY A 45 -18.78 6.82 10.40
C GLY A 45 -17.52 5.95 10.27
N ALA A 46 -16.38 6.51 9.85
CA ALA A 46 -15.10 5.81 9.96
C ALA A 46 -14.54 5.87 11.39
N ALA A 47 -13.81 4.83 11.80
CA ALA A 47 -13.06 4.78 13.06
C ALA A 47 -11.66 5.40 12.91
N LEU A 48 -11.04 5.21 11.74
CA LEU A 48 -9.69 5.62 11.44
C LEU A 48 -9.59 5.95 9.95
N ALA A 49 -8.94 7.06 9.62
CA ALA A 49 -8.69 7.43 8.23
C ALA A 49 -7.29 8.05 8.09
N GLY A 50 -6.53 7.60 7.09
CA GLY A 50 -5.22 8.18 6.79
C GLY A 50 -4.58 7.61 5.54
N PRO A 51 -3.52 8.26 5.03
CA PRO A 51 -2.76 7.75 3.90
C PRO A 51 -1.88 6.56 4.29
N CYS A 52 -1.70 5.63 3.34
CA CYS A 52 -0.68 4.59 3.40
C CYS A 52 0.14 4.67 2.12
N LYS A 53 1.38 5.16 2.22
CA LYS A 53 2.20 5.51 1.04
C LYS A 53 3.25 4.45 0.69
N THR A 54 3.59 3.54 1.61
CA THR A 54 4.61 2.52 1.39
C THR A 54 4.01 1.13 1.56
N GLU A 55 4.41 0.22 0.68
CA GLU A 55 3.99 -1.19 0.59
C GLU A 55 4.68 -2.11 1.63
N ASN A 56 5.24 -1.52 2.69
CA ASN A 56 5.98 -2.20 3.76
C ASN A 56 5.61 -1.61 5.13
N ILE A 57 6.45 -0.77 5.75
CA ILE A 57 6.25 -0.14 7.06
C ILE A 57 4.89 0.57 7.13
N GLY A 58 4.44 1.23 6.07
CA GLY A 58 3.12 1.85 6.02
C GLY A 58 1.99 0.85 6.25
N ILE A 59 2.07 -0.34 5.64
CA ILE A 59 1.13 -1.44 5.84
C ILE A 59 1.26 -1.99 7.27
N GLU A 60 2.48 -2.17 7.77
CA GLU A 60 2.72 -2.68 9.14
C GLU A 60 2.06 -1.79 10.20
N LYS A 61 2.29 -0.47 10.12
CA LYS A 61 1.70 0.52 11.03
C LYS A 61 0.18 0.53 10.95
N MET A 62 -0.36 0.45 9.74
CA MET A 62 -1.80 0.36 9.52
C MET A 62 -2.35 -0.90 10.19
N VAL A 63 -1.77 -2.06 9.94
CA VAL A 63 -2.21 -3.35 10.50
C VAL A 63 -2.17 -3.35 12.03
N ALA A 64 -1.10 -2.85 12.64
CA ALA A 64 -0.98 -2.76 14.09
C ALA A 64 -2.11 -1.91 14.71
N ASN A 65 -2.50 -0.82 14.06
CA ASN A 65 -3.63 0.01 14.50
C ASN A 65 -5.00 -0.64 14.22
N LEU A 66 -5.14 -1.50 13.21
CA LEU A 66 -6.37 -2.24 12.94
C LEU A 66 -6.60 -3.37 13.96
N VAL A 67 -5.59 -4.21 14.22
CA VAL A 67 -5.75 -5.39 15.10
C VAL A 67 -5.85 -5.02 16.60
N SER A 68 -5.43 -3.81 16.96
CA SER A 68 -5.60 -3.25 18.29
C SER A 68 -7.01 -2.70 18.55
N ASN A 69 -7.91 -2.78 17.56
CA ASN A 69 -9.33 -2.48 17.72
C ASN A 69 -10.21 -3.55 17.04
N PRO A 70 -10.73 -4.53 17.80
CA PRO A 70 -11.57 -5.61 17.27
C PRO A 70 -12.89 -5.15 16.65
N ASN A 71 -13.32 -3.89 16.87
CA ASN A 71 -14.53 -3.34 16.27
C ASN A 71 -14.35 -3.09 14.77
N ILE A 72 -13.13 -2.86 14.29
CA ILE A 72 -12.87 -2.58 12.88
C ILE A 72 -12.93 -3.88 12.08
N ARG A 73 -13.91 -3.96 11.18
CA ARG A 73 -14.21 -5.15 10.36
C ARG A 73 -14.01 -4.92 8.87
N TYR A 74 -13.90 -3.66 8.45
CA TYR A 74 -13.74 -3.28 7.05
C TYR A 74 -12.59 -2.29 6.88
N LEU A 75 -11.82 -2.46 5.81
CA LEU A 75 -10.85 -1.48 5.34
C LEU A 75 -11.22 -1.05 3.93
N ILE A 76 -11.64 0.20 3.78
CA ILE A 76 -11.80 0.81 2.45
C ILE A 76 -10.42 1.29 1.99
N ILE A 77 -10.01 0.84 0.81
CA ILE A 77 -8.76 1.26 0.16
C ILE A 77 -9.15 2.18 -0.98
N THR A 78 -8.80 3.46 -0.89
CA THR A 78 -9.27 4.50 -1.82
C THR A 78 -8.21 5.55 -2.10
N GLY A 79 -8.50 6.50 -2.98
CA GLY A 79 -7.54 7.47 -3.49
C GLY A 79 -6.72 6.95 -4.68
N MET A 80 -5.76 7.77 -5.09
CA MET A 80 -4.83 7.52 -6.17
C MET A 80 -3.77 6.52 -5.74
N GLU A 81 -3.43 5.61 -6.65
CA GLU A 81 -2.37 4.65 -6.41
C GLU A 81 -1.00 5.34 -6.30
N VAL A 82 -0.14 4.81 -5.43
CA VAL A 82 1.20 5.36 -5.21
C VAL A 82 2.15 4.82 -6.28
N LYS A 83 2.67 5.70 -7.14
CA LYS A 83 3.57 5.31 -8.22
C LYS A 83 4.80 4.57 -7.70
N GLY A 84 5.09 3.40 -8.27
CA GLY A 84 6.22 2.55 -7.88
C GLY A 84 5.93 1.64 -6.69
N HIS A 85 5.37 2.19 -5.61
CA HIS A 85 5.00 1.42 -4.42
C HIS A 85 3.77 0.53 -4.66
N ILE A 86 2.79 1.01 -5.42
CA ILE A 86 1.54 0.30 -5.76
C ILE A 86 0.86 -0.21 -4.47
N THR A 87 0.78 0.69 -3.48
CA THR A 87 0.43 0.37 -2.10
C THR A 87 -1.00 -0.11 -1.94
N GLY A 88 -1.97 0.46 -2.67
CA GLY A 88 -3.36 0.02 -2.60
C GLY A 88 -3.52 -1.45 -2.98
N GLN A 89 -2.93 -1.84 -4.11
CA GLN A 89 -2.89 -3.24 -4.53
C GLN A 89 -2.10 -4.13 -3.56
N ALA A 90 -0.98 -3.64 -2.99
CA ALA A 90 -0.21 -4.40 -2.02
C ALA A 90 -1.00 -4.66 -0.73
N VAL A 91 -1.77 -3.69 -0.24
CA VAL A 91 -2.66 -3.85 0.92
C VAL A 91 -3.73 -4.90 0.65
N GLU A 92 -4.38 -4.85 -0.52
CA GLU A 92 -5.38 -5.84 -0.90
C GLU A 92 -4.79 -7.25 -0.96
N ALA A 93 -3.62 -7.39 -1.59
CA ALA A 93 -2.92 -8.67 -1.70
C ALA A 93 -2.51 -9.21 -0.32
N PHE A 94 -1.99 -8.35 0.56
CA PHE A 94 -1.63 -8.72 1.92
C PHE A 94 -2.83 -9.23 2.75
N LEU A 95 -3.98 -8.55 2.66
CA LEU A 95 -5.17 -8.97 3.39
C LEU A 95 -5.85 -10.23 2.83
N LYS A 96 -5.57 -10.62 1.57
CA LYS A 96 -6.11 -11.84 0.97
C LYS A 96 -5.16 -13.02 1.13
N ASP A 97 -3.91 -12.82 0.71
CA ASP A 97 -2.94 -13.90 0.49
C ASP A 97 -1.82 -13.92 1.55
N GLY A 98 -1.67 -12.84 2.34
CA GLY A 98 -0.63 -12.75 3.37
C GLY A 98 0.78 -12.59 2.79
N ILE A 99 1.76 -13.24 3.44
CA ILE A 99 3.18 -13.18 3.08
C ILE A 99 3.73 -14.58 2.80
N ASP A 100 4.82 -14.64 2.03
CA ASP A 100 5.60 -15.86 1.84
C ASP A 100 6.64 -16.07 2.96
N LYS A 101 7.43 -17.15 2.84
CA LYS A 101 8.46 -17.51 3.83
C LYS A 101 9.61 -16.49 3.94
N GLU A 102 9.77 -15.62 2.94
CA GLU A 102 10.79 -14.57 2.92
C GLU A 102 10.23 -13.23 3.41
N GLY A 103 8.96 -13.18 3.82
CA GLY A 103 8.28 -11.97 4.28
C GLY A 103 7.73 -11.10 3.14
N ARG A 104 7.77 -11.58 1.89
CA ARG A 104 7.23 -10.83 0.75
C ARG A 104 5.71 -11.01 0.68
N ILE A 105 4.98 -9.94 0.45
CA ILE A 105 3.53 -10.00 0.23
C ILE A 105 3.25 -10.79 -1.06
N VAL A 106 2.46 -11.85 -0.93
CA VAL A 106 2.12 -12.73 -2.05
C VAL A 106 1.25 -11.95 -3.04
N GLY A 107 1.63 -11.92 -4.32
CA GLY A 107 0.88 -11.22 -5.36
C GLY A 107 1.04 -9.70 -5.41
N ALA A 108 1.86 -9.11 -4.53
CA ALA A 108 2.12 -7.66 -4.57
C ALA A 108 3.04 -7.26 -5.74
N LYS A 109 2.62 -6.22 -6.46
CA LYS A 109 3.33 -5.64 -7.63
C LYS A 109 4.28 -4.50 -7.27
N GLY A 110 4.24 -4.04 -6.03
CA GLY A 110 5.11 -2.99 -5.51
C GLY A 110 6.60 -3.33 -5.63
N ALA A 111 7.43 -2.30 -5.52
CA ALA A 111 8.88 -2.43 -5.66
C ALA A 111 9.51 -3.26 -4.52
N ILE A 112 9.12 -2.97 -3.27
CA ILE A 112 9.68 -3.57 -2.05
C ILE A 112 8.56 -4.01 -1.07
N PRO A 113 7.69 -4.96 -1.45
CA PRO A 113 6.56 -5.39 -0.64
C PRO A 113 6.96 -6.44 0.39
N PHE A 114 7.81 -6.06 1.35
CA PHE A 114 8.28 -6.94 2.42
C PHE A 114 7.78 -6.46 3.78
N ILE A 115 7.24 -7.39 4.55
CA ILE A 115 6.79 -7.23 5.93
C ILE A 115 7.81 -7.93 6.82
N GLN A 116 8.36 -7.21 7.79
CA GLN A 116 9.43 -7.66 8.67
C GLN A 116 9.05 -7.58 10.15
N ASN A 117 8.12 -6.71 10.52
CA ASN A 117 7.77 -6.45 11.91
C ASN A 117 6.50 -7.20 12.38
N LEU A 118 5.71 -7.75 11.46
CA LEU A 118 4.49 -8.50 11.82
C LEU A 118 4.80 -9.99 11.95
N ASN A 119 4.36 -10.60 13.05
CA ASN A 119 4.41 -12.05 13.24
C ASN A 119 3.25 -12.74 12.50
N GLU A 120 3.35 -14.06 12.32
CA GLU A 120 2.32 -14.87 11.63
C GLU A 120 0.95 -14.76 12.30
N GLU A 121 0.91 -14.68 13.64
CA GLU A 121 -0.32 -14.50 14.41
C GLU A 121 -1.04 -13.19 14.06
N ALA A 122 -0.31 -12.07 13.93
CA ALA A 122 -0.87 -10.79 13.53
C ALA A 122 -1.41 -10.79 12.10
N ILE A 123 -0.76 -11.53 11.20
CA ILE A 123 -1.14 -11.61 9.80
C ILE A 123 -2.44 -12.41 9.66
N GLU A 124 -2.55 -13.58 10.30
CA GLU A 124 -3.80 -14.33 10.32
C GLU A 124 -4.91 -13.58 11.06
N ARG A 125 -4.55 -12.89 12.16
CA ARG A 125 -5.47 -12.04 12.91
C ARG A 125 -6.12 -10.97 12.04
N VAL A 126 -5.34 -10.22 11.26
CA VAL A 126 -5.89 -9.13 10.45
C VAL A 126 -6.70 -9.66 9.27
N LYS A 127 -6.30 -10.80 8.68
CA LYS A 127 -7.02 -11.46 7.58
C LYS A 127 -8.41 -11.94 8.01
N GLU A 128 -8.54 -12.50 9.22
CA GLU A 128 -9.86 -12.87 9.78
C GLU A 128 -10.67 -11.65 10.22
N GLN A 129 -10.01 -10.62 10.74
CA GLN A 129 -10.69 -9.47 11.32
C GLN A 129 -11.28 -8.54 10.26
N VAL A 130 -10.51 -8.21 9.23
CA VAL A 130 -10.75 -7.07 8.35
C VAL A 130 -10.96 -7.51 6.90
N GLN A 131 -12.12 -7.19 6.35
CA GLN A 131 -12.41 -7.38 4.93
C GLN A 131 -11.96 -6.15 4.12
N PRO A 132 -11.07 -6.31 3.11
CA PRO A 132 -10.71 -5.23 2.21
C PRO A 132 -11.85 -4.89 1.24
N VAL A 133 -12.10 -3.59 1.05
CA VAL A 133 -13.05 -3.04 0.07
C VAL A 133 -12.30 -2.11 -0.85
N MET A 134 -12.07 -2.56 -2.08
CA MET A 134 -11.27 -1.82 -3.06
C MET A 134 -12.08 -0.73 -3.76
N MET A 135 -11.61 0.51 -3.64
CA MET A 135 -12.15 1.71 -4.29
C MET A 135 -10.99 2.57 -4.83
N MET A 136 -10.02 1.90 -5.47
CA MET A 136 -8.87 2.58 -6.06
C MET A 136 -9.29 3.55 -7.15
N ASP A 137 -8.43 4.55 -7.34
CA ASP A 137 -8.60 5.63 -8.30
C ASP A 137 -9.88 6.46 -8.09
N THR A 138 -10.41 6.45 -6.87
CA THR A 138 -11.59 7.21 -6.47
C THR A 138 -11.22 8.22 -5.40
N GLU A 139 -11.42 9.51 -5.70
CA GLU A 139 -11.34 10.62 -4.73
C GLU A 139 -12.72 11.26 -4.47
N ASP A 140 -13.78 10.67 -5.05
CA ASP A 140 -15.14 11.16 -4.88
C ASP A 140 -15.65 10.89 -3.45
N MET A 141 -15.69 11.96 -2.65
CA MET A 141 -16.19 11.94 -1.28
C MET A 141 -17.63 11.42 -1.17
N GLY A 142 -18.49 11.69 -2.16
CA GLY A 142 -19.87 11.20 -2.16
C GLY A 142 -19.92 9.67 -2.20
N ALA A 143 -19.15 9.08 -3.13
CA ALA A 143 -19.03 7.64 -3.27
C ALA A 143 -18.39 6.99 -2.03
N ILE A 144 -17.31 7.57 -1.50
CA ILE A 144 -16.62 7.03 -0.32
C ILE A 144 -17.56 7.10 0.90
N LYS A 145 -18.23 8.23 1.16
CA LYS A 145 -19.19 8.37 2.27
C LYS A 145 -20.37 7.41 2.15
N ALA A 146 -20.91 7.23 0.96
CA ALA A 146 -21.97 6.26 0.72
C ALA A 146 -21.51 4.83 1.05
N LYS A 147 -20.26 4.50 0.70
CA LYS A 147 -19.69 3.18 1.03
C LYS A 147 -19.47 2.98 2.52
N ILE A 148 -19.00 4.00 3.22
CA ILE A 148 -18.89 3.96 4.69
C ILE A 148 -20.26 3.69 5.32
N ALA A 149 -21.28 4.46 4.92
CA ALA A 149 -22.64 4.28 5.45
C ALA A 149 -23.20 2.88 5.16
N GLU A 150 -22.94 2.33 3.96
CA GLU A 150 -23.32 0.95 3.62
C GLU A 150 -22.67 -0.07 4.57
N LEU A 151 -21.36 0.03 4.81
CA LEU A 151 -20.62 -0.91 5.65
C LEU A 151 -20.96 -0.77 7.13
N VAL A 152 -21.22 0.45 7.61
CA VAL A 152 -21.71 0.70 8.96
C VAL A 152 -23.10 0.07 9.16
N SER A 153 -23.97 0.09 8.15
CA SER A 153 -25.28 -0.58 8.23
C SER A 153 -25.18 -2.12 8.27
N LYS A 154 -24.08 -2.67 7.75
CA LYS A 154 -23.78 -4.11 7.69
C LYS A 154 -22.83 -4.57 8.78
N ASP A 155 -22.68 -3.80 9.85
CA ASP A 155 -21.78 -4.07 10.95
C ASP A 155 -22.03 -5.47 11.57
N PRO A 156 -21.08 -6.42 11.42
CA PRO A 156 -21.23 -7.76 11.98
C PRO A 156 -20.91 -7.79 13.49
N GLY A 157 -20.49 -6.66 14.08
CA GLY A 157 -19.99 -6.55 15.44
C GLY A 157 -18.49 -6.84 15.54
N ALA A 158 -17.96 -6.60 16.73
CA ALA A 158 -16.57 -6.85 17.07
C ALA A 158 -16.23 -8.33 16.89
N LEU A 159 -15.02 -8.60 16.41
CA LEU A 159 -14.51 -9.97 16.40
C LEU A 159 -14.24 -10.42 17.84
N ASP A 160 -14.61 -11.66 18.18
CA ASP A 160 -14.57 -12.17 19.54
C ASP A 160 -13.16 -12.56 20.01
N VAL A 161 -12.27 -11.58 20.08
CA VAL A 161 -10.94 -11.72 20.71
C VAL A 161 -10.56 -10.44 21.45
N GLU A 162 -9.44 -10.47 22.15
CA GLU A 162 -8.86 -9.29 22.78
C GLU A 162 -8.03 -8.44 21.79
N PRO A 163 -7.93 -7.12 22.00
CA PRO A 163 -7.05 -6.24 21.23
C PRO A 163 -5.60 -6.74 21.20
N MET A 164 -5.03 -6.91 20.01
CA MET A 164 -3.63 -7.30 19.85
C MET A 164 -2.74 -6.06 19.84
N ARG A 165 -1.62 -6.10 20.58
CA ARG A 165 -0.59 -5.06 20.56
C ARG A 165 0.61 -5.55 19.79
N ILE A 166 1.04 -4.77 18.81
CA ILE A 166 2.21 -5.07 17.99
C ILE A 166 3.19 -3.92 18.18
N GLU A 167 4.44 -4.25 18.47
CA GLU A 167 5.54 -3.29 18.47
C GLU A 167 6.17 -3.27 17.08
N ILE A 168 6.30 -2.08 16.49
CA ILE A 168 6.95 -1.90 15.20
C ILE A 168 8.26 -1.17 15.48
N LYS A 169 9.38 -1.80 15.10
CA LYS A 169 10.68 -1.13 15.16
C LYS A 169 10.76 -0.17 13.97
N GLU A 170 10.66 1.13 14.25
CA GLU A 170 11.05 2.14 13.28
C GLU A 170 12.57 2.07 13.12
N GLY A 171 13.06 1.78 11.92
CA GLY A 171 14.48 1.92 11.62
C GLY A 171 14.88 3.38 11.72
N GLY A 172 15.29 3.81 12.92
CA GLY A 172 15.52 5.22 13.21
C GLY A 172 16.06 5.51 14.60
N ALA A 173 17.08 4.79 15.06
CA ALA A 173 18.05 5.28 16.05
C ALA A 173 19.28 4.36 16.06
N GLU A 174 20.45 4.97 16.22
CA GLU A 174 21.78 4.37 16.35
C GLU A 174 21.79 3.08 17.17
N GLU A 175 22.21 1.95 16.58
CA GLU A 175 22.53 0.73 17.33
C GLU A 175 23.99 0.33 17.07
N GLU A 176 24.79 0.43 18.14
CA GLU A 176 26.12 -0.14 18.25
C GLU A 176 26.10 -1.63 17.86
N GLU A 177 27.11 -1.99 17.07
CA GLU A 177 27.32 -3.32 16.51
C GLU A 177 27.43 -4.41 17.60
N THR A 178 26.83 -5.58 17.35
CA THR A 178 27.52 -6.87 17.40
C THR A 178 26.65 -7.99 16.80
N GLY A 179 26.92 -8.35 15.55
CA GLY A 179 26.35 -9.55 14.92
C GLY A 179 26.33 -9.49 13.39
N PRO A 180 26.53 -10.62 12.69
CA PRO A 180 26.45 -10.65 11.22
C PRO A 180 24.98 -10.45 10.78
N ARG A 181 24.70 -9.32 10.14
CA ARG A 181 23.35 -8.85 9.79
C ARG A 181 22.72 -9.63 8.61
N PRO A 182 21.41 -9.95 8.64
CA PRO A 182 20.60 -10.02 7.42
C PRO A 182 20.59 -8.63 6.76
N MET A 183 20.65 -8.56 5.42
CA MET A 183 20.89 -7.30 4.67
C MET A 183 20.07 -6.12 5.23
N ALA A 184 20.77 -5.08 5.69
CA ALA A 184 20.19 -3.89 6.29
C ALA A 184 19.18 -3.24 5.35
N ALA A 185 18.07 -2.71 5.90
CA ALA A 185 17.00 -2.07 5.13
C ALA A 185 17.50 -0.98 4.16
N GLU A 186 18.61 -0.31 4.49
CA GLU A 186 19.29 0.65 3.62
C GLU A 186 19.90 0.00 2.37
N ALA A 187 20.48 -1.19 2.50
CA ALA A 187 20.98 -1.96 1.35
C ALA A 187 19.82 -2.41 0.44
N VAL A 188 18.66 -2.71 1.02
CA VAL A 188 17.44 -3.01 0.26
C VAL A 188 16.90 -1.77 -0.45
N ASP A 189 16.93 -0.58 0.17
CA ASP A 189 16.57 0.69 -0.48
C ASP A 189 17.52 1.01 -1.65
N ILE A 190 18.83 0.86 -1.44
CA ILE A 190 19.84 1.04 -2.49
C ILE A 190 19.60 0.07 -3.64
N LEU A 191 19.38 -1.22 -3.35
CA LEU A 191 19.09 -2.23 -4.38
C LEU A 191 17.77 -1.96 -5.10
N GLY A 192 16.75 -1.45 -4.41
CA GLY A 192 15.48 -1.03 -5.00
C GLY A 192 15.68 0.13 -5.98
N ARG A 193 16.43 1.16 -5.59
CA ARG A 193 16.81 2.28 -6.47
C ARG A 193 17.67 1.82 -7.64
N MET A 194 18.61 0.90 -7.42
CA MET A 194 19.41 0.32 -8.50
C MET A 194 18.54 -0.41 -9.53
N ARG A 195 17.57 -1.20 -9.10
CA ARG A 195 16.62 -1.87 -10.01
C ARG A 195 15.77 -0.88 -10.80
N LEU A 196 15.31 0.21 -10.17
CA LEU A 196 14.58 1.27 -10.87
C LEU A 196 15.45 1.98 -11.91
N MET A 197 16.72 2.24 -11.56
CA MET A 197 17.69 2.82 -12.49
C MET A 197 17.98 1.87 -13.66
N ASP A 198 18.18 0.57 -13.41
CA ASP A 198 18.39 -0.42 -14.47
C ASP A 198 17.20 -0.51 -15.42
N ALA A 199 15.97 -0.49 -14.89
CA ALA A 199 14.75 -0.46 -15.70
C ALA A 199 14.67 0.80 -16.57
N ALA A 200 14.99 1.97 -16.01
CA ALA A 200 15.01 3.24 -16.75
C ALA A 200 16.10 3.26 -17.84
N VAL A 201 17.31 2.79 -17.54
CA VAL A 201 18.42 2.67 -18.49
C VAL A 201 18.06 1.73 -19.63
N THR A 202 17.48 0.57 -19.32
CA THR A 202 17.03 -0.40 -20.33
C THR A 202 15.97 0.21 -21.26
N ASN A 203 14.99 0.91 -20.69
CA ASN A 203 13.93 1.55 -21.48
C ASN A 203 14.47 2.68 -22.37
N ASN A 204 15.39 3.50 -21.85
CA ASN A 204 16.07 4.54 -22.64
C ASN A 204 16.91 3.91 -23.77
N GLY A 205 17.57 2.78 -23.51
CA GLY A 205 18.29 2.03 -24.54
C GLY A 205 17.39 1.52 -25.66
N LEU A 206 16.20 1.00 -25.31
CA LEU A 206 15.19 0.56 -26.28
C LEU A 206 14.68 1.74 -27.13
N LEU A 207 14.39 2.88 -26.50
CA LEU A 207 13.98 4.11 -27.19
C LEU A 207 15.05 4.61 -28.16
N ASN A 208 16.32 4.65 -27.73
CA ASN A 208 17.43 5.05 -28.59
C ASN A 208 17.60 4.09 -29.78
N LYS A 209 17.50 2.78 -29.54
CA LYS A 209 17.57 1.78 -30.62
C LYS A 209 16.42 1.95 -31.62
N PHE A 210 15.21 2.21 -31.13
CA PHE A 210 14.05 2.48 -31.97
C PHE A 210 14.21 3.76 -32.79
N GLN A 211 14.67 4.86 -32.16
CA GLN A 211 14.93 6.12 -32.86
C GLN A 211 16.03 5.99 -33.91
N ALA A 212 17.11 5.28 -33.60
CA ALA A 212 18.19 5.00 -34.55
C ALA A 212 17.67 4.19 -35.76
N GLY A 213 16.84 3.16 -35.51
CA GLY A 213 16.21 2.38 -36.58
C GLY A 213 15.26 3.22 -37.45
N ALA A 214 14.43 4.06 -36.83
CA ALA A 214 13.53 4.97 -37.56
C ALA A 214 14.30 6.01 -38.39
N TYR A 215 15.42 6.52 -37.88
CA TYR A 215 16.27 7.47 -38.58
C TYR A 215 16.99 6.82 -39.76
N ALA A 216 17.56 5.62 -39.57
CA ALA A 216 18.17 4.84 -40.65
C ALA A 216 17.17 4.56 -41.78
N GLY A 217 15.96 4.10 -41.43
CA GLY A 217 14.89 3.86 -42.42
C GLY A 217 14.47 5.12 -43.19
N LYS A 218 14.47 6.30 -42.55
CA LYS A 218 14.23 7.57 -43.25
C LYS A 218 15.33 7.87 -44.27
N ILE A 219 16.60 7.68 -43.91
CA ILE A 219 17.72 7.94 -44.82
C ILE A 219 17.68 6.97 -46.00
N GLU A 220 17.47 5.68 -45.75
CA GLU A 220 17.36 4.66 -46.81
C GLU A 220 16.18 4.95 -47.74
N GLY A 221 15.02 5.34 -47.18
CA GLY A 221 13.86 5.74 -47.97
C GLY A 221 14.12 6.95 -48.86
N ILE A 222 14.82 7.97 -48.35
CA ILE A 222 15.22 9.15 -49.14
C ILE A 222 16.21 8.76 -50.24
N ALA A 223 17.20 7.92 -49.93
CA ALA A 223 18.22 7.48 -50.90
C ALA A 223 17.62 6.66 -52.04
N LEU A 224 16.72 5.70 -51.72
CA LEU A 224 15.97 4.93 -52.71
C LEU A 224 15.06 5.84 -53.55
N GLY A 225 14.36 6.78 -52.92
CA GLY A 225 13.53 7.77 -53.61
C GLY A 225 14.31 8.60 -54.62
N MET A 226 15.48 9.16 -54.24
CA MET A 226 16.34 9.89 -55.16
C MET A 226 16.86 9.02 -56.30
N THR A 227 17.21 7.76 -56.01
CA THR A 227 17.70 6.84 -57.04
C THR A 227 16.62 6.57 -58.09
N VAL A 228 15.37 6.36 -57.67
CA VAL A 228 14.24 6.20 -58.61
C VAL A 228 14.02 7.45 -59.45
N VAL A 229 14.09 8.65 -58.85
CA VAL A 229 13.92 9.93 -59.55
C VAL A 229 15.06 10.24 -60.54
N LEU A 230 16.26 9.71 -60.33
CA LEU A 230 17.40 9.90 -61.24
C LEU A 230 17.43 8.88 -62.39
N ILE A 231 16.75 7.74 -62.22
CA ILE A 231 16.71 6.66 -63.22
C ILE A 231 15.52 6.81 -64.19
N PHE A 232 14.42 7.41 -63.75
CA PHE A 232 13.20 7.65 -64.55
C PHE A 232 12.99 9.13 -64.83
#